data_AF-A0A962Y9V4-F1
#
_entry.id   AF-A0A962Y9V4-F1
#
_cell.length_a   1.000
_cell.length_b   1.000
_cell.length_c   1.000
_cell.angle_alpha   90.00
_cell.angle_beta   90.00
_cell.angle_gamma   90.00
#
_symmetry.space_group_name_H-M   'P 1'
#
loop_
_entity.id
_entity.type
_entity.pdbx_description
1 polymer ?
#
loop_
_entity_poly.entity_id
_entity_poly.type
_entity_poly.pdbx_seq_one_letter_code
_entity_poly.pdbx_strand_id
1 'polypeptide(L)' 'MHDGLLEQRPDGAVPLILIVENEFETWLASQDQATQRWVNSCGFQAKPGSNCLVPNADHALASVLLGIRADDIWALGA' A
#
# COMPACT_ATOMS: atom_id res chain seq x y z
N MET A 1 -5.22 -13.18 -23.54
CA MET A 1 -5.60 -12.94 -22.14
C MET A 1 -4.49 -13.53 -21.28
N HIS A 2 -3.79 -12.72 -20.49
CA HIS A 2 -2.82 -13.19 -19.51
C HIS A 2 -3.53 -13.20 -18.16
N ASP A 3 -3.59 -14.35 -17.47
CA ASP A 3 -4.42 -14.51 -16.26
C ASP A 3 -4.04 -13.58 -15.10
N GLY A 4 -2.85 -12.97 -15.15
CA GLY A 4 -2.36 -12.01 -14.14
C GLY A 4 -2.50 -10.53 -14.50
N LEU A 5 -3.04 -10.17 -15.67
CA LEU A 5 -3.12 -8.78 -16.12
C LEU A 5 -4.54 -8.40 -16.53
N LEU A 6 -4.95 -7.18 -16.16
CA LEU A 6 -6.15 -6.54 -16.66
C LEU A 6 -5.78 -5.64 -17.85
N GLU A 7 -6.48 -5.78 -18.98
CA GLU A 7 -6.21 -5.00 -20.19
C GLU A 7 -6.57 -3.52 -20.04
N GLN A 8 -7.46 -3.22 -19.10
CA GLN A 8 -7.85 -1.87 -18.72
C GLN A 8 -7.96 -1.79 -17.20
N ARG A 9 -7.77 -0.60 -16.65
CA ARG A 9 -8.05 -0.33 -15.24
C ARG A 9 -9.57 -0.27 -15.04
N PRO A 10 -10.18 -1.19 -14.28
CA PRO A 10 -11.60 -1.11 -13.97
C PRO A 10 -11.89 0.04 -12.99
N ASP A 11 -13.14 0.48 -12.98
CA ASP A 11 -13.63 1.35 -11.92
C ASP A 11 -13.53 0.61 -10.57
N GLY A 12 -12.99 1.30 -9.56
CA GLY A 12 -12.75 0.70 -8.25
C GLY A 12 -11.49 -0.16 -8.14
N ALA A 13 -10.57 -0.12 -9.13
CA ALA A 13 -9.25 -0.72 -8.98
C ALA A 13 -8.53 -0.19 -7.72
N VAL A 14 -8.16 -1.11 -6.83
CA VAL A 14 -7.50 -0.79 -5.56
C VAL A 14 -6.05 -0.37 -5.84
N PRO A 15 -5.63 0.84 -5.43
CA PRO A 15 -4.27 1.29 -5.61
C PRO A 15 -3.29 0.52 -4.71
N LEU A 16 -2.15 0.16 -5.29
CA LEU A 16 -0.94 -0.23 -4.56
C LEU A 16 -0.08 1.01 -4.35
N ILE A 17 0.22 1.33 -3.09
CA ILE A 17 1.01 2.50 -2.69
C ILE A 17 2.38 2.00 -2.23
N LEU A 18 3.39 2.34 -3.01
CA LEU A 18 4.77 1.95 -2.73
C LEU A 18 5.38 2.96 -1.76
N ILE A 19 6.01 2.46 -0.69
CA ILE A 19 6.63 3.28 0.33
C ILE A 19 8.04 2.73 0.58
N VAL A 20 9.03 3.60 0.45
CA VAL A 20 10.40 3.30 0.89
C VAL A 20 10.47 3.55 2.40
N GLU A 21 11.12 2.66 3.14
CA GLU A 21 11.16 2.68 4.62
C GLU A 21 11.58 4.05 5.19
N ASN A 22 12.56 4.72 4.57
CA ASN A 22 13.02 6.04 5.01
C ASN A 22 12.06 7.20 4.71
N GLU A 23 11.04 6.99 3.87
CA GLU A 23 10.00 7.94 3.51
C GLU A 23 8.69 7.70 4.28
N PHE A 24 8.60 6.59 5.02
CA PHE A 24 7.38 6.15 5.68
C PHE A 24 6.80 7.19 6.63
N GLU A 25 7.62 7.76 7.52
CA GLU A 25 7.16 8.75 8.50
C GLU A 25 6.61 10.01 7.82
N THR A 26 7.29 10.48 6.77
CA THR A 26 6.84 11.63 5.97
C THR A 26 5.52 11.32 5.26
N TRP A 27 5.40 10.12 4.69
CA TRP A 27 4.18 9.68 4.04
C TRP A 27 3.03 9.60 5.05
N LEU A 28 3.25 8.98 6.21
CA LEU A 28 2.25 8.77 7.25
C LEU A 28 1.73 10.11 7.79
N ALA A 29 2.62 11.07 8.02
CA ALA A 29 2.28 12.41 8.47
C ALA A 29 1.39 13.18 7.48
N SER A 30 1.43 12.84 6.18
CA SER A 30 0.60 13.46 5.14
C SER A 30 -0.82 12.87 5.03
N GLN A 31 -1.07 11.71 5.66
CA GLN A 31 -2.38 11.04 5.60
C GLN A 31 -3.39 11.64 6.57
N ASP A 32 -4.67 11.32 6.39
CA ASP A 32 -5.70 11.68 7.36
C ASP A 32 -5.55 10.90 8.68
N GLN A 33 -6.23 11.38 9.73
CA GLN A 33 -6.12 10.80 11.06
C GLN A 33 -6.61 9.35 11.14
N ALA A 34 -7.58 8.96 10.31
CA ALA A 34 -8.11 7.60 10.29
C ALA A 34 -7.07 6.62 9.75
N THR A 35 -6.45 6.96 8.63
CA THR A 35 -5.36 6.22 8.00
C THR A 35 -4.16 6.14 8.91
N GLN A 36 -3.74 7.26 9.53
CA GLN A 36 -2.64 7.26 10.49
C GLN A 36 -2.88 6.28 11.65
N ARG A 37 -4.06 6.32 12.27
CA ARG A 37 -4.41 5.41 13.37
C ARG A 37 -4.42 3.96 12.94
N TRP A 38 -4.97 3.68 11.76
CA TRP A 38 -5.06 2.32 11.22
C TRP A 38 -3.67 1.74 10.92
N VAL A 39 -2.84 2.47 10.18
CA VAL A 39 -1.49 2.01 9.82
C VAL A 39 -0.65 1.74 11.07
N ASN A 40 -0.76 2.61 12.08
CA ASN A 40 -0.11 2.42 13.38
C ASN A 40 -0.66 1.20 14.14
N SER A 41 -1.98 0.95 14.13
CA SER A 41 -2.56 -0.22 14.81
C SER A 41 -2.19 -1.54 14.13
N CYS A 42 -1.96 -1.52 12.82
CA CYS A 42 -1.41 -2.65 12.07
C CYS A 42 0.08 -2.88 12.32
N GLY A 43 0.78 -1.94 12.96
CA GLY A 43 2.24 -2.03 13.20
C GLY A 43 3.07 -1.98 11.91
N PHE A 44 2.52 -1.42 10.82
CA PHE A 44 3.22 -1.31 9.55
C PHE A 44 4.31 -0.23 9.63
N GLN A 45 5.49 -0.55 9.09
CA GLN A 45 6.68 0.32 9.12
C GLN A 45 7.36 0.42 7.74
N ALA A 46 6.65 0.05 6.67
CA ALA A 46 7.17 0.02 5.29
C ALA A 46 8.48 -0.76 5.11
N LYS A 47 8.71 -1.80 5.92
CA LYS A 47 9.85 -2.71 5.72
C LYS A 47 9.75 -3.39 4.36
N PRO A 48 10.84 -3.57 3.61
CA PRO A 48 10.81 -4.25 2.33
C PRO A 48 10.10 -5.62 2.40
N GLY A 49 9.14 -5.84 1.50
CA GLY A 49 8.33 -7.06 1.45
C GLY A 49 7.15 -7.10 2.43
N SER A 50 6.97 -6.06 3.26
CA SER A 50 5.79 -5.93 4.11
C SER A 50 4.63 -5.27 3.35
N ASN A 51 3.41 -5.56 3.78
CA ASN A 51 2.22 -4.91 3.27
C ASN A 51 1.21 -4.57 4.37
N CYS A 52 0.36 -3.59 4.11
CA CYS A 52 -0.75 -3.21 4.98
C CYS A 52 -1.99 -2.93 4.15
N LEU A 53 -3.09 -3.64 4.45
CA LEU A 53 -4.40 -3.40 3.85
C LEU A 53 -5.06 -2.21 4.56
N VAL A 54 -5.49 -1.20 3.81
CA VAL A 54 -6.15 -0.01 4.36
C VAL A 54 -7.63 -0.03 3.97
N PRO A 55 -8.55 -0.05 4.95
CA PRO A 55 -9.98 -0.03 4.68
C PRO A 55 -10.49 1.39 4.40
N ASN A 56 -11.62 1.50 3.69
CA ASN A 56 -12.42 2.71 3.61
C ASN A 56 -13.44 2.76 4.78
N ALA A 57 -14.25 3.83 4.81
CA ALA A 57 -15.30 4.01 5.81
C ALA A 57 -16.37 2.90 5.79
N ASP A 58 -16.56 2.24 4.64
CA ASP A 58 -17.52 1.13 4.46
C ASP A 58 -16.88 -0.25 4.72
N HIS A 59 -15.70 -0.29 5.33
CA HIS A 59 -14.93 -1.51 5.63
C HIS A 59 -14.46 -2.30 4.39
N ALA A 60 -14.59 -1.74 3.20
CA ALA A 60 -14.03 -2.30 1.97
C ALA A 60 -12.56 -1.88 1.80
N LEU A 61 -11.80 -2.61 0.98
CA LEU A 61 -10.39 -2.31 0.75
C LEU A 61 -10.23 -1.03 -0.08
N ALA A 62 -9.59 -0.01 0.50
CA ALA A 62 -9.34 1.28 -0.13
C ALA A 62 -7.99 1.33 -0.84
N SER A 63 -6.96 0.75 -0.24
CA SER A 63 -5.60 0.70 -0.78
C SER A 63 -4.77 -0.39 -0.11
N VAL A 64 -3.65 -0.73 -0.73
CA VAL A 64 -2.62 -1.60 -0.13
C VAL A 64 -1.32 -0.82 -0.08
N LEU A 65 -0.73 -0.70 1.11
CA LEU A 65 0.61 -0.15 1.28
C LEU A 65 1.62 -1.28 1.11
N LEU A 66 2.70 -1.03 0.38
CA LEU A 66 3.79 -1.96 0.17
C LEU A 66 5.11 -1.31 0.59
N GLY A 67 5.78 -1.93 1.54
CA GLY A 67 7.16 -1.57 1.88
C GLY A 67 8.10 -2.12 0.83
N ILE A 68 8.88 -1.25 0.18
CA ILE A 68 9.79 -1.64 -0.91
C ILE A 68 11.19 -1.08 -0.69
N ARG A 69 12.13 -1.64 -1.45
CA ARG A 69 13.39 -0.95 -1.76
C ARG A 69 13.28 -0.31 -3.14
N ALA A 70 13.70 0.94 -3.27
CA ALA A 70 13.61 1.68 -4.53
C ALA A 70 14.43 1.04 -5.67
N ASP A 71 15.48 0.29 -5.34
CA ASP A 71 16.38 -0.38 -6.28
C ASP A 71 16.00 -1.85 -6.57
N ASP A 72 14.90 -2.35 -6.00
CA ASP A 72 14.47 -3.73 -6.17
C ASP A 72 13.32 -3.84 -7.19
N ILE A 73 13.68 -4.20 -8.42
CA ILE A 73 12.72 -4.40 -9.52
C ILE A 73 11.75 -5.57 -9.29
N TRP A 74 12.04 -6.44 -8.31
CA TRP A 74 11.22 -7.62 -7.98
C TRP A 74 10.35 -7.41 -6.74
N ALA A 75 10.33 -6.20 -6.16
CA ALA A 75 9.59 -5.90 -4.94
C ALA A 75 8.07 -6.18 -5.03
N LEU A 76 7.53 -6.33 -6.24
CA LEU A 76 6.11 -6.62 -6.51
C LEU A 76 5.83 -8.06 -6.95
N GLY A 77 6.83 -8.94 -6.96
CA GLY A 77 6.70 -10.31 -7.45
C GLY A 77 6.34 -11.36 -6.39
N ALA A 78 6.08 -10.95 -5.14
CA ALA A 78 5.77 -11.83 -4.02
C ALA A 78 4.39 -12.50 -4.14
#